data_AF-A0AAU2XXS5-F1
#
_entry.id   AF-A0AAU2XXS5-F1
#
_cell.length_a   1.000
_cell.length_b   1.000
_cell.length_c   1.000
_cell.angle_alpha   90.00
_cell.angle_beta   90.00
_cell.angle_gamma   90.00
#
_symmetry.space_group_name_H-M   'P 1'
#
loop_
_entity.id
_entity.type
_entity.pdbx_description
1 polymer ?
#
loop_
_entity_poly.entity_id
_entity_poly.type
_entity_poly.pdbx_seq_one_letter_code
_entity_poly.pdbx_strand_id
1 'polypeptide(L)'
;MPPRPIRSRRHRGLDTVKVEVSYDDGATWTSVPAKVRGTTGQAVLTHPAASSGSGWVSLRASGDDHSGNTFSQTVIRAYRIG
;
A
#
# COMPACT_ATOMS: atom_id res chain seq x y z
N MET A 1 16.50 -43.96 -4.90
CA MET A 1 15.41 -42.96 -5.08
C MET A 1 16.02 -41.60 -5.35
N PRO A 2 15.66 -40.88 -6.41
CA PRO A 2 15.99 -39.46 -6.50
C PRO A 2 15.11 -38.65 -5.52
N PRO A 3 15.63 -37.56 -4.93
CA PRO A 3 14.84 -36.69 -4.06
C PRO A 3 13.71 -36.01 -4.86
N ARG A 4 12.50 -35.98 -4.28
CA ARG A 4 11.38 -35.23 -4.85
C ARG A 4 11.70 -33.73 -4.79
N PRO A 5 11.61 -32.98 -5.90
CA PRO A 5 11.77 -31.53 -5.84
C PRO A 5 10.66 -30.95 -4.97
N ILE A 6 11.06 -30.33 -3.85
CA ILE A 6 10.15 -29.51 -3.06
C ILE A 6 9.85 -28.32 -3.96
N ARG A 7 8.69 -28.29 -4.62
CA ARG A 7 8.17 -27.05 -5.19
C ARG A 7 8.13 -26.08 -4.03
N SER A 8 9.04 -25.10 -4.02
CA SER A 8 8.99 -23.99 -3.08
C SER A 8 7.57 -23.44 -3.18
N ARG A 9 6.77 -23.62 -2.13
CA ARG A 9 5.42 -23.04 -2.04
C ARG A 9 5.56 -21.54 -2.24
N ARG A 10 5.28 -21.07 -3.46
CA ARG A 10 5.04 -19.66 -3.78
C ARG A 10 3.70 -19.29 -3.14
N HIS A 11 3.66 -19.21 -1.81
CA HIS A 11 2.47 -18.80 -1.05
C HIS A 11 2.73 -17.59 -0.15
N ARG A 12 3.91 -16.98 -0.25
CA ARG A 12 4.25 -15.73 0.44
C ARG A 12 4.26 -14.59 -0.57
N GLY A 13 3.14 -14.35 -1.23
CA GLY A 13 2.95 -13.23 -2.14
C GLY A 13 1.69 -12.48 -1.74
N LEU A 14 1.70 -11.17 -1.88
CA LEU A 14 0.46 -10.40 -1.87
C LEU A 14 -0.29 -10.70 -3.17
N ASP A 15 -1.61 -10.75 -3.11
CA ASP A 15 -2.49 -10.83 -4.28
C ASP A 15 -2.96 -9.44 -4.67
N THR A 16 -3.47 -8.70 -3.69
CA THR A 16 -3.95 -7.34 -3.89
C THR A 16 -3.34 -6.38 -2.87
N VAL A 17 -3.11 -5.16 -3.35
CA VAL A 17 -2.82 -4.01 -2.50
C VAL A 17 -3.59 -2.82 -3.07
N LYS A 18 -4.40 -2.21 -2.23
CA LYS A 18 -5.04 -0.91 -2.50
C LYS A 18 -4.35 0.13 -1.64
N VAL A 19 -3.94 1.24 -2.25
CA VAL A 19 -3.40 2.41 -1.55
C VAL A 19 -4.28 3.60 -1.84
N GLU A 20 -4.62 4.35 -0.81
CA GLU A 20 -5.41 5.57 -0.87
C GLU A 20 -4.68 6.71 -0.16
N VAL A 21 -4.83 7.91 -0.70
CA VAL A 21 -4.25 9.14 -0.18
C VAL A 21 -5.34 10.14 0.19
N SER A 22 -5.10 10.88 1.26
CA SER A 22 -5.94 12.00 1.70
C SER A 22 -5.07 13.23 1.98
N TYR A 23 -5.60 14.40 1.63
CA TYR A 23 -4.99 15.72 1.87
C TYR A 23 -5.81 16.56 2.87
N ASP A 24 -6.86 15.99 3.44
CA ASP A 24 -7.82 16.62 4.35
C ASP A 24 -7.97 15.81 5.64
N ASP A 25 -6.83 15.34 6.17
CA ASP A 25 -6.73 14.56 7.44
C ASP A 25 -7.62 13.29 7.47
N GLY A 26 -7.87 12.69 6.31
CA GLY A 26 -8.63 11.45 6.16
C GLY A 26 -10.13 11.63 5.97
N ALA A 27 -10.62 12.85 5.69
CA ALA A 27 -12.03 13.08 5.39
C ALA A 27 -12.41 12.54 4.01
N THR A 28 -11.56 12.73 2.99
CA THR A 28 -11.72 12.16 1.65
C THR A 28 -10.51 11.36 1.22
N TRP A 29 -10.74 10.29 0.46
CA TRP A 29 -9.71 9.34 0.06
C TRP A 29 -9.70 9.16 -1.46
N THR A 30 -8.52 9.29 -2.07
CA THR A 30 -8.30 9.08 -3.49
C THR A 30 -7.45 7.83 -3.70
N SER A 31 -7.90 6.91 -4.55
CA SER A 31 -7.13 5.70 -4.85
C SER A 31 -5.90 6.00 -5.71
N VAL A 32 -4.77 5.40 -5.35
CA VAL A 32 -3.50 5.51 -6.06
C VAL A 32 -3.13 4.13 -6.61
N PRO A 33 -2.74 4.02 -7.90
CA PRO A 33 -2.28 2.76 -8.45
C PRO A 33 -1.11 2.18 -7.64
N ALA A 34 -1.29 0.94 -7.19
CA ALA A 34 -0.27 0.18 -6.50
C ALA A 34 0.14 -1.03 -7.34
N LYS A 35 1.40 -1.45 -7.19
CA LYS A 35 1.96 -2.66 -7.80
C LYS A 35 2.38 -3.62 -6.71
N VAL A 36 2.12 -4.90 -6.93
CA VAL A 36 2.60 -5.98 -6.08
C VAL A 36 3.84 -6.62 -6.70
N ARG A 37 4.86 -6.86 -5.88
CA ARG A 37 6.07 -7.62 -6.22
C ARG A 37 6.41 -8.57 -5.07
N GLY A 38 5.98 -9.83 -5.20
CA GLY A 38 6.15 -10.83 -4.13
C GLY A 38 5.41 -10.38 -2.87
N THR A 39 6.12 -10.17 -1.77
CA THR A 39 5.56 -9.69 -0.49
C THR A 39 5.48 -8.17 -0.37
N THR A 40 5.79 -7.42 -1.43
CA THR A 40 5.88 -5.95 -1.36
C THR A 40 4.81 -5.30 -2.22
N GLY A 41 4.02 -4.41 -1.61
CA GLY A 41 3.17 -3.44 -2.31
C GLY A 41 3.89 -2.10 -2.45
N GLN A 42 3.82 -1.47 -3.62
CA GLN A 42 4.42 -0.16 -3.89
C GLN A 42 3.43 0.74 -4.63
N ALA A 43 3.23 1.97 -4.14
CA ALA A 43 2.49 3.03 -4.82
C ALA A 43 3.38 4.27 -4.96
N VAL A 44 3.19 5.02 -6.04
CA VAL A 44 3.89 6.29 -6.28
C VAL A 44 2.86 7.41 -6.23
N LEU A 45 3.10 8.37 -5.34
CA LEU A 45 2.19 9.49 -5.10
C LEU A 45 2.83 10.78 -5.61
N THR A 46 2.08 11.53 -6.40
CA THR A 46 2.46 12.91 -6.74
C THR A 46 2.24 13.77 -5.52
N HIS A 47 3.32 14.38 -5.02
CA HIS A 47 3.22 15.40 -3.99
C HIS A 47 2.56 16.63 -4.59
N PRO A 48 1.42 17.13 -4.06
CA PRO A 48 0.83 18.36 -4.55
C PRO A 48 1.80 19.52 -4.31
N ALA A 49 1.93 20.40 -5.30
CA ALA A 49 2.73 21.62 -5.13
C ALA A 49 2.18 22.40 -3.92
N ALA A 50 3.08 22.94 -3.10
CA ALA A 50 2.79 23.60 -1.82
C ALA A 50 2.03 24.94 -1.96
N SER A 51 1.19 25.11 -2.99
CA SER A 51 0.53 26.37 -3.35
C SER A 51 -0.44 26.91 -2.29
N SER A 52 -0.67 26.18 -1.19
CA SER A 52 -1.65 26.54 -0.15
C SER A 52 -1.07 26.64 1.27
N GLY A 53 0.25 26.53 1.45
CA GLY A 53 0.90 26.50 2.77
C GLY A 53 1.00 25.10 3.39
N SER A 54 1.42 25.06 4.65
CA SER A 54 1.66 23.83 5.44
C SER A 54 0.43 22.93 5.48
N GLY A 55 0.61 21.66 5.11
CA GLY A 55 -0.42 20.62 5.13
C GLY A 55 0.16 19.25 5.47
N TRP A 56 -0.70 18.24 5.44
CA TRP A 56 -0.32 16.86 5.73
C TRP A 56 -0.93 15.90 4.73
N VAL A 57 -0.21 14.82 4.46
CA VAL A 57 -0.70 13.70 3.69
C VAL A 57 -1.00 12.56 4.65
N SER A 58 -2.20 12.00 4.51
CA SER A 58 -2.62 10.77 5.20
C SER A 58 -2.68 9.62 4.21
N LEU A 59 -2.35 8.41 4.67
CA LEU A 59 -2.29 7.21 3.84
C LEU A 59 -3.17 6.11 4.43
N ARG A 60 -3.84 5.38 3.54
CA ARG A 60 -4.58 4.17 3.87
C ARG A 60 -4.15 3.08 2.91
N ALA A 61 -3.89 1.89 3.44
CA ALA A 61 -3.52 0.73 2.66
C ALA A 61 -4.29 -0.49 3.13
N SER A 62 -4.77 -1.29 2.20
CA SER A 62 -5.37 -2.59 2.46
C SER A 62 -4.92 -3.61 1.44
N GLY A 63 -5.06 -4.90 1.76
CA GLY A 63 -4.70 -5.96 0.84
C GLY A 63 -4.87 -7.34 1.43
N ASP A 64 -4.54 -8.32 0.59
CA ASP A 64 -4.61 -9.74 0.90
C ASP A 64 -3.43 -10.51 0.30
N ASP A 65 -3.17 -11.70 0.84
CA ASP A 65 -2.09 -12.59 0.42
C ASP A 65 -2.59 -13.97 -0.05
N HIS A 66 -1.69 -14.74 -0.67
CA HIS A 66 -2.01 -16.06 -1.22
C HIS A 66 -2.42 -17.10 -0.15
N SER A 67 -2.26 -16.78 1.13
CA SER A 67 -2.68 -17.61 2.25
C SER A 67 -4.07 -17.21 2.78
N GLY A 68 -4.69 -16.17 2.21
CA GLY A 68 -5.97 -15.63 2.62
C GLY A 68 -5.88 -14.65 3.80
N ASN A 69 -4.68 -14.21 4.19
CA ASN A 69 -4.55 -13.18 5.21
C ASN A 69 -4.97 -11.84 4.63
N THR A 70 -5.61 -11.00 5.44
CA THR A 70 -5.99 -9.63 5.06
C THR A 70 -5.40 -8.61 6.02
N PHE A 71 -5.18 -7.40 5.53
CA PHE A 71 -4.77 -6.28 6.37
C PHE A 71 -5.45 -4.97 5.95
N SER A 72 -5.53 -4.06 6.91
CA SER A 72 -5.94 -2.67 6.68
C SER A 72 -5.19 -1.78 7.65
N GLN A 73 -4.52 -0.76 7.13
CA GLN A 73 -3.75 0.21 7.89
C GLN A 73 -4.16 1.61 7.46
N THR A 74 -4.36 2.49 8.43
CA THR A 74 -4.51 3.93 8.19
C THR A 74 -3.46 4.67 9.02
N VAL A 75 -2.82 5.65 8.41
CA VAL A 75 -1.88 6.56 9.07
C VAL A 75 -2.32 7.98 8.73
N ILE A 76 -2.86 8.68 9.73
CA ILE A 76 -3.24 10.08 9.62
C ILE A 76 -2.00 10.95 9.81
N ARG A 77 -1.84 11.96 8.95
CA ARG A 77 -0.67 12.85 8.92
C ARG A 77 0.66 12.07 8.82
N ALA A 78 0.70 11.12 7.89
CA ALA A 78 1.86 10.28 7.62
C ALA A 78 3.13 11.09 7.30
N TYR A 79 2.99 12.20 6.58
CA TYR A 79 4.07 13.16 6.37
C TYR A 79 3.52 14.56 6.05
N ARG A 80 4.37 15.58 6.27
CA ARG A 80 4.03 16.98 6.02
C ARG A 80 4.29 17.37 4.57
N ILE A 81 3.45 18.22 4.01
CA ILE A 81 3.65 18.87 2.71
C ILE A 81 3.67 20.38 2.92
N GLY A 82 4.67 21.06 2.37
CA GLY A 82 4.87 22.51 2.53
C GLY A 82 5.97 22.89 3.51
#